data_AF-A0A1I8NMC8-F1
#
_entry.id   AF-A0A1I8NMC8-F1
#
_cell.length_a   1.000
_cell.length_b   1.000
_cell.length_c   1.000
_cell.angle_alpha   90.00
_cell.angle_beta   90.00
_cell.angle_gamma   90.00
#
_symmetry.space_group_name_H-M   'P 1'
#
loop_
_entity.id
_entity.type
_entity.pdbx_description
1 polymer ?
#
loop_
_entity_poly.entity_id
_entity_poly.type
_entity_poly.pdbx_seq_one_letter_code
_entity_poly.pdbx_strand_id
1 'polypeptide(L)'
;MEFRDSFFVTLVILLTSTSSKILCYAIVCYKCDSISLEACATSLNVTELPYENCPSASLQCTMSIVDSITYRGCSSTTPSIGATYSKKCNTNLCNVGVYPPGRMKCYQCSDVSCASSPQGIPHPCLYHQEVDQCYLDIRSATEVYRGCRSDTNHTMANTAIYCDYNGCNEDSAFGKLKCAYCDSKLSLGCKRDLMTPSNITQFEMCEMDMPLNGNNSCFLYRNVDHVVRGCSDRHITNEIKLNMKRVTNCTNKDFCNTGNLPLQQCLQCNSELGNDNCRYLPTSVSKSVCGAAEASSCYAQEFVNWHVQRGCARAPQRNDVNRQYECDDRDDCNATPFIRCYKCSTESNKDCGTWQKPGFLQIEECQQQGANCLIAKFKNGVTERGCENEHFNCSLSTVVDCQQCQGSFCNRNTYPTARLLCYQCGSESNDCSKVLAQVPLPCPQSELEPVNGGKSECFEYFNNPLNRAVRGCASNSTEYYRCMLQSKSGCRLCSTDGCNNQMSRLASD
;
A
#
# COMPACT_ATOMS: atom_id res chain seq x y z
N MET A 1 -111.17 25.03 -40.85
CA MET A 1 -110.32 26.11 -41.38
C MET A 1 -109.25 25.43 -42.22
N GLU A 2 -109.55 25.14 -43.49
CA GLU A 2 -109.54 26.09 -44.61
C GLU A 2 -108.13 26.68 -44.80
N PHE A 3 -107.46 26.65 -45.95
CA PHE A 3 -107.86 26.52 -47.36
C PHE A 3 -106.57 26.14 -48.15
N ARG A 4 -106.64 25.29 -49.20
CA ARG A 4 -106.52 25.66 -50.65
C ARG A 4 -105.18 26.32 -51.02
N ASP A 5 -104.50 26.07 -52.12
CA ASP A 5 -104.79 25.42 -53.41
C ASP A 5 -103.45 25.44 -54.19
N SER A 6 -103.05 24.36 -54.88
CA SER A 6 -103.16 24.18 -56.34
C SER A 6 -101.85 24.29 -57.14
N PHE A 7 -101.63 23.22 -57.93
CA PHE A 7 -101.03 23.15 -59.26
C PHE A 7 -99.54 23.51 -59.46
N PHE A 8 -98.73 22.51 -59.85
CA PHE A 8 -98.30 22.33 -61.25
C PHE A 8 -97.72 20.91 -61.44
N VAL A 9 -98.23 20.20 -62.44
CA VAL A 9 -97.79 18.86 -62.86
C VAL A 9 -96.59 19.03 -63.78
N THR A 10 -95.42 18.53 -63.36
CA THR A 10 -94.24 18.41 -64.22
C THR A 10 -93.80 16.96 -64.24
N LEU A 11 -93.79 16.39 -65.45
CA LEU A 11 -93.39 15.04 -65.81
C LEU A 11 -91.93 14.77 -65.40
N VAL A 12 -91.71 13.95 -64.37
CA VAL A 12 -90.38 13.49 -63.94
C VAL A 12 -90.12 12.08 -64.50
N ILE A 13 -89.20 12.00 -65.46
CA ILE A 13 -88.64 10.76 -65.98
C ILE A 13 -87.69 10.19 -64.91
N LEU A 14 -88.11 9.11 -64.23
CA LEU A 14 -87.31 8.33 -63.29
C LEU A 14 -86.27 7.50 -64.04
N LEU A 15 -85.03 7.99 -64.11
CA LEU A 15 -83.84 7.18 -64.30
C LEU A 15 -83.26 6.86 -62.91
N THR A 16 -83.56 5.66 -62.41
CA THR A 16 -82.98 5.14 -61.16
C THR A 16 -81.52 4.76 -61.38
N SER A 17 -80.60 5.68 -61.10
CA SER A 17 -79.20 5.34 -60.81
C SER A 17 -79.11 4.92 -59.35
N THR A 18 -79.09 3.61 -59.11
CA THR A 18 -78.65 3.05 -57.83
C THR A 18 -77.15 3.31 -57.69
N SER A 19 -76.79 4.50 -57.20
CA SER A 19 -75.47 4.73 -56.63
C SER A 19 -75.41 3.92 -55.34
N SER A 20 -74.92 2.68 -55.45
CA SER A 20 -74.40 1.93 -54.32
C SER A 20 -73.51 2.85 -53.52
N LYS A 21 -73.96 3.27 -52.33
CA LYS A 21 -73.06 3.83 -51.33
C LYS A 21 -72.06 2.72 -51.03
N ILE A 22 -70.89 2.79 -51.63
CA ILE A 22 -69.73 2.00 -51.22
C ILE A 22 -69.52 2.40 -49.76
N LEU A 23 -69.92 1.53 -48.83
CA LEU A 23 -69.43 1.62 -47.45
C LEU A 23 -67.92 1.39 -47.55
N CYS A 24 -67.16 2.49 -47.62
CA CYS A 24 -65.74 2.45 -47.36
C CYS A 24 -65.58 2.07 -45.88
N TYR A 25 -65.40 0.78 -45.62
CA TYR A 25 -64.87 0.35 -44.33
C TYR A 25 -63.43 0.87 -44.29
N ALA A 26 -63.16 1.80 -43.39
CA ALA A 26 -61.82 2.25 -43.05
C ALA A 26 -61.65 2.03 -41.55
N ILE A 27 -60.53 1.42 -41.16
CA ILE A 27 -60.15 1.31 -39.75
C ILE A 27 -59.06 2.34 -39.45
N VAL A 28 -58.94 2.75 -38.20
CA VAL A 28 -57.89 3.67 -37.73
C VAL A 28 -56.82 2.87 -37.03
N CYS A 29 -55.54 3.13 -37.32
CA CYS A 29 -54.41 2.46 -36.68
C CYS A 29 -53.40 3.48 -36.16
N TYR A 30 -52.71 3.17 -35.07
CA TYR A 30 -51.54 3.96 -34.67
C TYR A 30 -50.45 3.84 -35.73
N LYS A 31 -49.80 4.96 -36.08
CA LYS A 31 -48.74 5.05 -37.07
C LYS A 31 -47.52 5.72 -36.47
N CYS A 32 -46.46 4.96 -36.29
CA CYS A 32 -45.19 5.47 -35.82
C CYS A 32 -44.08 4.43 -36.04
N ASP A 33 -42.85 4.87 -35.93
CA ASP A 33 -41.67 4.03 -35.75
C ASP A 33 -40.84 4.56 -34.58
N SER A 34 -40.14 3.66 -33.89
CA SER A 34 -39.38 4.04 -32.70
C SER A 34 -38.07 4.78 -32.99
N ILE A 35 -37.65 4.90 -34.25
CA ILE A 35 -36.52 5.77 -34.61
C ILE A 35 -36.97 7.23 -34.61
N SER A 36 -38.10 7.51 -35.25
CA SER A 36 -38.62 8.86 -35.41
C SER A 36 -39.37 9.35 -34.17
N LEU A 37 -39.95 8.42 -33.41
CA LEU A 37 -40.70 8.72 -32.19
C LEU A 37 -40.51 7.60 -31.16
N GLU A 38 -39.64 7.84 -30.17
CA GLU A 38 -39.33 6.86 -29.12
C GLU A 38 -40.58 6.33 -28.40
N ALA A 39 -41.57 7.21 -28.15
CA ALA A 39 -42.85 6.88 -27.55
C ALA A 39 -43.59 5.74 -28.28
N CYS A 40 -43.30 5.48 -29.57
CA CYS A 40 -43.85 4.36 -30.33
C CYS A 40 -43.51 2.99 -29.68
N ALA A 41 -42.35 2.89 -29.04
CA ALA A 41 -41.89 1.74 -28.30
C ALA A 41 -42.07 1.89 -26.78
N THR A 42 -41.79 3.08 -26.24
CA THR A 42 -41.64 3.32 -24.79
C THR A 42 -42.92 3.76 -24.10
N SER A 43 -43.95 4.20 -24.84
CA SER A 43 -45.15 4.72 -24.18
C SER A 43 -45.99 3.62 -23.54
N LEU A 44 -46.33 3.84 -22.27
CA LEU A 44 -47.32 3.06 -21.53
C LEU A 44 -48.75 3.64 -21.67
N ASN A 45 -48.89 4.85 -22.20
CA ASN A 45 -50.16 5.56 -22.35
C ASN A 45 -50.45 5.93 -23.82
N VAL A 46 -51.69 5.74 -24.26
CA VAL A 46 -52.03 5.67 -25.70
C VAL A 46 -52.43 7.01 -26.32
N THR A 47 -52.43 8.07 -25.52
CA THR A 47 -52.94 9.40 -25.90
C THR A 47 -51.99 10.23 -26.76
N GLU A 48 -50.76 9.77 -26.99
CA GLU A 48 -49.71 10.57 -27.65
C GLU A 48 -49.20 9.98 -28.97
N LEU A 49 -49.71 8.82 -29.39
CA LEU A 49 -49.25 8.20 -30.64
C LEU A 49 -50.01 8.75 -31.85
N PRO A 50 -49.31 9.10 -32.96
CA PRO A 50 -49.97 9.47 -34.20
C PRO A 50 -50.80 8.30 -34.72
N TYR A 51 -51.86 8.60 -35.48
CA TYR A 51 -52.72 7.60 -36.10
C TYR A 51 -52.96 7.91 -37.58
N GLU A 52 -53.33 6.88 -38.35
CA GLU A 52 -53.70 6.99 -39.75
C GLU A 52 -54.98 6.20 -40.05
N ASN A 53 -55.69 6.62 -41.10
CA ASN A 53 -56.85 5.89 -41.63
C ASN A 53 -56.37 4.86 -42.66
N CYS A 54 -56.70 3.59 -42.44
CA CYS A 54 -56.38 2.52 -43.37
C CYS A 54 -57.50 2.33 -44.40
N PRO A 55 -57.20 2.48 -45.71
CA PRO A 55 -58.20 2.36 -46.77
C PRO A 55 -58.71 0.91 -46.90
N SER A 56 -59.79 0.71 -47.67
CA SER A 56 -60.49 -0.57 -47.83
C SER A 56 -59.60 -1.74 -48.29
N ALA A 57 -58.43 -1.45 -48.86
CA ALA A 57 -57.42 -2.42 -49.25
C ALA A 57 -56.56 -2.96 -48.07
N SER A 58 -56.60 -2.30 -46.91
CA SER A 58 -55.83 -2.68 -45.70
C SER A 58 -56.65 -2.53 -44.42
N LEU A 59 -57.69 -3.36 -44.26
CA LEU A 59 -58.53 -3.43 -43.05
C LEU A 59 -57.83 -4.09 -41.83
N GLN A 60 -56.51 -3.93 -41.71
CA GLN A 60 -55.72 -4.50 -40.62
C GLN A 60 -54.64 -3.50 -40.15
N CYS A 61 -54.56 -3.30 -38.84
CA CYS A 61 -53.39 -2.67 -38.22
C CYS A 61 -52.30 -3.71 -38.04
N THR A 62 -51.04 -3.27 -38.16
CA THR A 62 -49.85 -4.08 -37.95
C THR A 62 -48.98 -3.47 -36.85
N MET A 63 -48.36 -4.35 -36.07
CA MET A 63 -47.23 -4.07 -35.19
C MET A 63 -46.10 -5.01 -35.59
N SER A 64 -44.89 -4.50 -35.71
CA SER A 64 -43.73 -5.32 -36.05
C SER A 64 -42.46 -4.82 -35.40
N ILE A 65 -41.53 -5.74 -35.14
CA ILE A 65 -40.16 -5.44 -34.76
C ILE A 65 -39.25 -5.84 -35.92
N VAL A 66 -38.62 -4.87 -36.58
CA VAL A 66 -37.62 -5.10 -37.62
C VAL A 66 -36.33 -4.42 -37.15
N ASP A 67 -35.22 -5.15 -37.12
CA ASP A 67 -33.92 -4.66 -36.63
C ASP A 67 -34.02 -3.95 -35.25
N SER A 68 -34.76 -4.55 -34.32
CA SER A 68 -35.03 -4.03 -32.96
C SER A 68 -35.93 -2.78 -32.89
N ILE A 69 -36.37 -2.25 -34.03
CA ILE A 69 -37.20 -1.04 -34.14
C ILE A 69 -38.67 -1.43 -34.16
N THR A 70 -39.49 -0.69 -33.41
CA THR A 70 -40.93 -0.91 -33.34
C THR A 70 -41.64 -0.11 -34.42
N TYR A 71 -42.40 -0.79 -35.27
CA TYR A 71 -43.23 -0.17 -36.30
C TYR A 71 -44.72 -0.42 -36.03
N ARG A 72 -45.53 0.61 -36.23
CA ARG A 72 -47.00 0.56 -36.15
C ARG A 72 -47.60 1.25 -37.37
N GLY A 73 -48.70 0.72 -37.90
CA GLY A 73 -49.47 1.36 -38.98
C GLY A 73 -50.45 0.42 -39.65
N CYS A 74 -50.90 0.78 -40.84
CA CYS A 74 -51.71 -0.08 -41.69
C CYS A 74 -50.89 -1.23 -42.29
N SER A 75 -51.48 -2.43 -42.42
CA SER A 75 -50.77 -3.61 -42.90
C SER A 75 -50.16 -3.49 -44.31
N SER A 76 -50.64 -2.57 -45.15
CA SER A 76 -50.09 -2.34 -46.50
C SER A 76 -48.80 -1.52 -46.50
N THR A 77 -48.54 -0.74 -45.44
CA THR A 77 -47.47 0.26 -45.39
C THR A 77 -46.46 0.00 -44.28
N THR A 78 -46.83 -0.76 -43.24
CA THR A 78 -45.93 -1.09 -42.13
C THR A 78 -44.88 -2.13 -42.52
N PRO A 79 -43.58 -1.86 -42.33
CA PRO A 79 -42.51 -2.83 -42.56
C PRO A 79 -42.72 -4.12 -41.75
N SER A 80 -42.75 -5.27 -42.42
CA SER A 80 -42.93 -6.58 -41.76
C SER A 80 -42.06 -7.69 -42.33
N ILE A 81 -41.36 -7.44 -43.45
CA ILE A 81 -40.40 -8.37 -44.03
C ILE A 81 -39.18 -8.43 -43.11
N GLY A 82 -38.76 -9.64 -42.73
CA GLY A 82 -37.63 -9.84 -41.81
C GLY A 82 -37.93 -9.49 -40.35
N ALA A 83 -39.21 -9.27 -39.98
CA ALA A 83 -39.57 -8.93 -38.62
C ALA A 83 -39.37 -10.11 -37.65
N THR A 84 -38.68 -9.87 -36.53
CA THR A 84 -38.54 -10.84 -35.43
C THR A 84 -39.90 -11.11 -34.77
N TYR A 85 -40.74 -10.07 -34.68
CA TYR A 85 -42.11 -10.17 -34.20
C TYR A 85 -43.04 -9.44 -35.16
N SER A 86 -44.19 -10.03 -35.49
CA SER A 86 -45.25 -9.33 -36.22
C SER A 86 -46.63 -9.79 -35.76
N LYS A 87 -47.53 -8.82 -35.55
CA LYS A 87 -48.93 -9.07 -35.19
C LYS A 87 -49.83 -8.17 -36.01
N LYS A 88 -50.94 -8.73 -36.47
CA LYS A 88 -52.02 -8.02 -37.15
C LYS A 88 -53.31 -8.10 -36.36
N CYS A 89 -54.14 -7.07 -36.48
CA CYS A 89 -55.47 -7.01 -35.86
C CYS A 89 -56.41 -6.14 -36.70
N ASN A 90 -57.72 -6.29 -36.53
CA ASN A 90 -58.75 -5.80 -37.47
C ASN A 90 -59.79 -4.86 -36.82
N THR A 91 -59.50 -4.30 -35.65
CA THR A 91 -60.36 -3.30 -34.98
C THR A 91 -59.64 -1.96 -34.89
N ASN A 92 -60.38 -0.86 -34.70
CA ASN A 92 -59.78 0.46 -34.56
C ASN A 92 -58.77 0.50 -33.39
N LEU A 93 -57.60 1.08 -33.66
CA LEU A 93 -56.51 1.33 -32.72
C LEU A 93 -56.04 0.07 -31.97
N CYS A 94 -56.21 -1.10 -32.58
CA CYS A 94 -55.90 -2.38 -31.96
C CYS A 94 -54.39 -2.65 -31.82
N ASN A 95 -53.57 -1.90 -32.55
CA ASN A 95 -52.11 -1.95 -32.45
C ASN A 95 -51.58 -1.07 -31.29
N VAL A 96 -52.28 -1.10 -30.15
CA VAL A 96 -52.00 -0.37 -28.91
C VAL A 96 -51.10 -1.18 -27.97
N GLY A 97 -50.39 -0.47 -27.09
CA GLY A 97 -49.71 -1.05 -25.93
C GLY A 97 -48.29 -1.52 -26.22
N VAL A 98 -47.63 -2.01 -25.18
CA VAL A 98 -46.24 -2.48 -25.25
C VAL A 98 -46.15 -3.71 -26.15
N TYR A 99 -45.21 -3.68 -27.09
CA TYR A 99 -45.00 -4.75 -28.05
C TYR A 99 -43.51 -4.99 -28.31
N PRO A 100 -43.07 -6.25 -28.44
CA PRO A 100 -43.83 -7.48 -28.24
C PRO A 100 -44.21 -7.70 -26.76
N PRO A 101 -45.12 -8.65 -26.45
CA PRO A 101 -45.37 -9.04 -25.07
C PRO A 101 -44.07 -9.51 -24.39
N GLY A 102 -43.87 -9.13 -23.13
CA GLY A 102 -42.65 -9.50 -22.38
C GLY A 102 -41.45 -8.58 -22.58
N ARG A 103 -41.58 -7.52 -23.41
CA ARG A 103 -40.53 -6.51 -23.59
C ARG A 103 -40.02 -5.96 -22.25
N MET A 104 -38.70 -5.95 -22.11
CA MET A 104 -38.00 -5.47 -20.92
C MET A 104 -38.41 -4.04 -20.57
N LYS A 105 -38.60 -3.78 -19.26
CA LYS A 105 -38.95 -2.47 -18.72
C LYS A 105 -37.97 -2.09 -17.63
N CYS A 106 -37.35 -0.92 -17.76
CA CYS A 106 -36.36 -0.42 -16.82
C CYS A 106 -36.73 1.00 -16.36
N TYR A 107 -36.22 1.41 -15.21
CA TYR A 107 -36.17 2.83 -14.91
C TYR A 107 -35.14 3.48 -15.83
N GLN A 108 -35.49 4.62 -16.42
CA GLN A 108 -34.70 5.28 -17.45
C GLN A 108 -34.53 6.74 -17.06
N CYS A 109 -33.29 7.19 -16.91
CA CYS A 109 -32.96 8.60 -16.64
C CYS A 109 -31.46 8.83 -16.84
N SER A 110 -31.06 10.10 -16.94
CA SER A 110 -29.67 10.52 -16.97
C SER A 110 -29.50 11.83 -16.22
N ASP A 111 -28.68 11.86 -15.16
CA ASP A 111 -28.23 13.04 -14.37
C ASP A 111 -28.16 12.71 -12.86
N VAL A 112 -28.06 13.73 -12.01
CA VAL A 112 -28.07 13.60 -10.54
C VAL A 112 -29.40 13.09 -9.98
N SER A 113 -30.53 13.29 -10.66
CA SER A 113 -31.84 12.80 -10.20
C SER A 113 -31.89 11.26 -10.17
N CYS A 114 -31.13 10.62 -11.06
CA CYS A 114 -30.97 9.17 -11.12
C CYS A 114 -30.27 8.55 -9.91
N ALA A 115 -29.58 9.38 -9.11
CA ALA A 115 -28.89 8.91 -7.91
C ALA A 115 -29.86 8.34 -6.87
N SER A 116 -31.05 8.94 -6.75
CA SER A 116 -32.09 8.50 -5.84
C SER A 116 -32.88 7.30 -6.39
N SER A 117 -33.59 6.58 -5.51
CA SER A 117 -34.53 5.55 -5.96
C SER A 117 -35.62 6.19 -6.83
N PRO A 118 -35.80 5.68 -8.07
CA PRO A 118 -36.71 6.28 -9.03
C PRO A 118 -38.15 6.21 -8.53
N GLN A 119 -38.94 7.23 -8.86
CA GLN A 119 -40.37 7.28 -8.57
C GLN A 119 -41.15 6.89 -9.83
N GLY A 120 -42.24 6.13 -9.68
CA GLY A 120 -43.11 5.74 -10.79
C GLY A 120 -42.92 4.29 -11.24
N ILE A 121 -43.27 4.00 -12.49
CA ILE A 121 -43.22 2.65 -13.08
C ILE A 121 -42.14 2.58 -14.17
N PRO A 122 -41.40 1.45 -14.29
CA PRO A 122 -40.38 1.30 -15.31
C PRO A 122 -40.97 1.32 -16.72
N HIS A 123 -40.24 1.93 -17.65
CA HIS A 123 -40.66 2.09 -19.05
C HIS A 123 -40.04 1.01 -19.94
N PRO A 124 -40.77 0.53 -20.97
CA PRO A 124 -40.23 -0.37 -21.98
C PRO A 124 -38.97 0.20 -22.63
N CYS A 125 -38.00 -0.67 -22.91
CA CYS A 125 -36.79 -0.31 -23.64
C CYS A 125 -37.11 0.15 -25.06
N LEU A 126 -36.42 1.16 -25.59
CA LEU A 126 -36.60 1.74 -26.92
C LEU A 126 -36.34 0.74 -28.04
N TYR A 127 -35.27 -0.03 -27.92
CA TYR A 127 -34.94 -1.13 -28.84
C TYR A 127 -35.33 -2.46 -28.21
N HIS A 128 -35.89 -3.37 -29.01
CA HIS A 128 -36.25 -4.70 -28.53
C HIS A 128 -35.12 -5.70 -28.78
N GLN A 129 -34.61 -6.32 -27.70
CA GLN A 129 -33.74 -7.49 -27.74
C GLN A 129 -34.38 -8.63 -26.94
N GLU A 130 -34.21 -9.87 -27.40
CA GLU A 130 -34.70 -11.08 -26.69
C GLU A 130 -34.11 -11.20 -25.29
N VAL A 131 -32.84 -10.82 -25.16
CA VAL A 131 -32.07 -10.90 -23.92
C VAL A 131 -31.53 -9.52 -23.63
N ASP A 132 -32.41 -8.66 -23.11
CA ASP A 132 -32.05 -7.31 -22.67
C ASP A 132 -31.89 -7.26 -21.14
N GLN A 133 -31.24 -6.22 -20.65
CA GLN A 133 -30.95 -6.02 -19.24
C GLN A 133 -31.16 -4.57 -18.85
N CYS A 134 -31.68 -4.33 -17.65
CA CYS A 134 -31.61 -3.01 -17.06
C CYS A 134 -30.21 -2.75 -16.53
N TYR A 135 -29.79 -1.49 -16.52
CA TYR A 135 -28.55 -1.07 -15.92
C TYR A 135 -28.72 0.08 -14.93
N LEU A 136 -27.77 0.16 -14.00
CA LEU A 136 -27.44 1.33 -13.19
C LEU A 136 -25.94 1.60 -13.35
N ASP A 137 -25.59 2.73 -13.96
CA ASP A 137 -24.21 3.16 -14.18
C ASP A 137 -23.92 4.43 -13.37
N ILE A 138 -22.95 4.36 -12.48
CA ILE A 138 -22.57 5.44 -11.57
C ILE A 138 -21.18 5.91 -11.96
N ARG A 139 -21.09 7.08 -12.59
CA ARG A 139 -19.82 7.69 -13.01
C ARG A 139 -19.25 8.62 -11.96
N SER A 140 -20.13 9.38 -11.32
CA SER A 140 -19.80 10.26 -10.20
C SER A 140 -21.05 10.55 -9.37
N ALA A 141 -20.90 11.34 -8.30
CA ALA A 141 -22.02 11.80 -7.49
C ALA A 141 -23.06 12.62 -8.29
N THR A 142 -22.67 13.20 -9.42
CA THR A 142 -23.53 14.06 -10.25
C THR A 142 -23.88 13.43 -11.60
N GLU A 143 -23.31 12.28 -11.92
CA GLU A 143 -23.45 11.63 -13.22
C GLU A 143 -23.82 10.15 -13.00
N VAL A 144 -25.13 9.91 -12.99
CA VAL A 144 -25.74 8.60 -12.79
C VAL A 144 -26.71 8.34 -13.93
N TYR A 145 -26.69 7.12 -14.46
CA TYR A 145 -27.54 6.69 -15.56
C TYR A 145 -28.30 5.43 -15.18
N ARG A 146 -29.56 5.38 -15.58
CA ARG A 146 -30.39 4.17 -15.53
C ARG A 146 -30.99 3.97 -16.91
N GLY A 147 -31.06 2.73 -17.37
CA GLY A 147 -31.70 2.44 -18.64
C GLY A 147 -31.66 0.98 -19.03
N CYS A 148 -31.93 0.72 -20.29
CA CYS A 148 -31.80 -0.60 -20.89
C CYS A 148 -30.47 -0.73 -21.62
N ARG A 149 -29.86 -1.90 -21.56
CA ARG A 149 -28.56 -2.16 -22.21
C ARG A 149 -28.64 -2.00 -23.73
N SER A 150 -29.79 -2.26 -24.33
CA SER A 150 -30.04 -1.99 -25.76
C SER A 150 -30.05 -0.51 -26.14
N ASP A 151 -30.31 0.38 -25.17
CA ASP A 151 -30.63 1.80 -25.39
C ASP A 151 -29.49 2.72 -24.92
N THR A 152 -28.30 2.18 -24.69
CA THR A 152 -27.17 2.95 -24.15
C THR A 152 -26.75 4.05 -25.11
N ASN A 153 -26.81 5.30 -24.67
CA ASN A 153 -26.35 6.48 -25.42
C ASN A 153 -24.98 6.99 -24.94
N HIS A 154 -24.37 6.31 -23.96
CA HIS A 154 -23.05 6.58 -23.43
C HIS A 154 -22.22 5.29 -23.34
N THR A 155 -20.90 5.45 -23.26
CA THR A 155 -20.01 4.32 -22.96
C THR A 155 -20.34 3.82 -21.55
N MET A 156 -20.56 2.52 -21.36
CA MET A 156 -20.88 1.93 -20.04
C MET A 156 -19.63 1.75 -19.17
N ALA A 157 -19.76 1.92 -17.84
CA ALA A 157 -18.63 1.65 -16.93
C ALA A 157 -18.42 0.14 -16.80
N ASN A 158 -17.18 -0.26 -16.55
CA ASN A 158 -16.88 -1.64 -16.14
C ASN A 158 -17.57 -2.00 -14.80
N THR A 159 -17.94 -0.97 -14.02
CA THR A 159 -18.66 -1.07 -12.75
C THR A 159 -20.16 -0.84 -12.92
N ALA A 160 -20.73 -0.89 -14.12
CA ALA A 160 -22.17 -0.80 -14.27
C ALA A 160 -22.84 -2.06 -13.71
N ILE A 161 -23.96 -1.89 -13.00
CA ILE A 161 -24.74 -2.99 -12.43
C ILE A 161 -25.82 -3.37 -13.44
N TYR A 162 -25.97 -4.66 -13.72
CA TYR A 162 -26.97 -5.18 -14.65
C TYR A 162 -27.90 -6.17 -13.95
N CYS A 163 -29.14 -6.22 -14.42
CA CYS A 163 -30.16 -7.15 -13.94
C CYS A 163 -31.18 -7.44 -15.05
N ASP A 164 -31.85 -8.58 -14.99
CA ASP A 164 -32.59 -9.20 -16.10
C ASP A 164 -34.10 -9.39 -15.82
N TYR A 165 -34.65 -8.60 -14.89
CA TYR A 165 -36.09 -8.54 -14.62
C TYR A 165 -36.62 -7.11 -14.63
N ASN A 166 -37.93 -6.95 -14.87
CA ASN A 166 -38.54 -5.62 -14.99
C ASN A 166 -38.33 -4.76 -13.75
N GLY A 167 -37.82 -3.53 -13.93
CA GLY A 167 -37.65 -2.54 -12.87
C GLY A 167 -36.54 -2.86 -11.87
N CYS A 168 -35.69 -3.84 -12.13
CA CYS A 168 -34.65 -4.28 -11.19
C CYS A 168 -33.59 -3.22 -10.86
N ASN A 169 -33.47 -2.18 -11.67
CA ASN A 169 -32.59 -1.04 -11.43
C ASN A 169 -33.27 0.05 -10.58
N GLU A 170 -33.89 -0.31 -9.45
CA GLU A 170 -34.64 0.60 -8.56
C GLU A 170 -33.86 1.04 -7.30
N ASP A 171 -32.79 0.34 -6.96
CA ASP A 171 -31.99 0.66 -5.78
C ASP A 171 -31.34 2.04 -5.89
N SER A 172 -31.23 2.76 -4.78
CA SER A 172 -30.47 4.02 -4.70
C SER A 172 -29.03 3.80 -5.19
N ALA A 173 -28.51 4.71 -6.00
CA ALA A 173 -27.14 4.63 -6.50
C ALA A 173 -26.10 4.73 -5.38
N PHE A 174 -26.47 5.41 -4.30
CA PHE A 174 -25.61 5.61 -3.13
C PHE A 174 -26.30 5.06 -1.88
N GLY A 175 -25.58 4.21 -1.16
CA GLY A 175 -25.80 3.98 0.26
C GLY A 175 -25.19 5.12 1.08
N LYS A 176 -25.45 5.15 2.39
CA LYS A 176 -24.81 6.09 3.31
C LYS A 176 -24.02 5.31 4.35
N LEU A 177 -22.82 5.79 4.65
CA LEU A 177 -22.01 5.26 5.74
C LEU A 177 -21.60 6.41 6.66
N LYS A 178 -21.88 6.24 7.95
CA LYS A 178 -21.43 7.15 9.00
C LYS A 178 -20.16 6.60 9.63
N CYS A 179 -19.17 7.46 9.83
CA CYS A 179 -17.91 7.11 10.46
C CYS A 179 -17.62 8.05 11.63
N ALA A 180 -16.83 7.56 12.59
CA ALA A 180 -16.22 8.43 13.58
C ALA A 180 -15.03 9.17 12.96
N TYR A 181 -14.97 10.49 13.16
CA TYR A 181 -13.84 11.34 12.80
C TYR A 181 -13.14 11.87 14.05
N CYS A 182 -11.84 11.65 14.11
CA CYS A 182 -10.96 12.26 15.11
C CYS A 182 -9.51 12.24 14.61
N ASP A 183 -8.70 13.16 15.15
CA ASP A 183 -7.26 13.23 14.92
C ASP A 183 -6.59 13.44 16.28
N SER A 184 -5.73 12.51 16.69
CA SER A 184 -5.06 12.55 17.99
C SER A 184 -4.06 13.70 18.17
N LYS A 185 -3.71 14.43 17.10
CA LYS A 185 -2.94 15.67 17.19
C LYS A 185 -3.81 16.88 17.52
N LEU A 186 -5.10 16.82 17.19
CA LEU A 186 -6.04 17.92 17.37
C LEU A 186 -6.87 17.78 18.64
N SER A 187 -7.25 16.54 18.99
CA SER A 187 -8.08 16.28 20.16
C SER A 187 -7.65 15.03 20.92
N LEU A 188 -7.91 15.07 22.24
CA LEU A 188 -7.79 13.92 23.11
C LEU A 188 -8.89 12.90 22.75
N GLY A 189 -8.61 11.61 22.94
CA GLY A 189 -9.59 10.53 22.86
C GLY A 189 -9.56 9.67 21.59
N CYS A 190 -8.90 10.12 20.52
CA CYS A 190 -8.94 9.39 19.24
C CYS A 190 -8.30 7.99 19.29
N LYS A 191 -7.42 7.78 20.27
CA LYS A 191 -6.70 6.54 20.54
C LYS A 191 -7.46 5.56 21.46
N ARG A 192 -8.65 5.94 21.95
CA ARG A 192 -9.46 5.13 22.87
C ARG A 192 -10.51 4.31 22.13
N ASP A 193 -11.17 3.42 22.87
CA ASP A 193 -12.47 2.88 22.46
C ASP A 193 -13.48 4.03 22.36
N LEU A 194 -14.23 4.08 21.27
CA LEU A 194 -15.31 5.05 21.10
C LEU A 194 -16.70 4.42 21.35
N MET A 195 -16.77 3.15 21.77
CA MET A 195 -18.01 2.40 21.98
C MET A 195 -18.73 2.67 23.32
N THR A 196 -18.09 3.31 24.30
CA THR A 196 -18.74 3.64 25.59
C THR A 196 -19.39 5.04 25.59
N PRO A 197 -20.72 5.14 25.80
CA PRO A 197 -21.48 6.39 25.67
C PRO A 197 -21.11 7.55 26.59
N SER A 198 -20.53 7.25 27.75
CA SER A 198 -20.21 8.24 28.78
C SER A 198 -18.98 9.11 28.48
N ASN A 199 -18.27 8.87 27.37
CA ASN A 199 -17.14 9.68 26.87
C ASN A 199 -17.33 10.16 25.40
N ILE A 200 -18.55 10.11 24.85
CA ILE A 200 -18.86 10.39 23.43
C ILE A 200 -18.65 11.86 23.00
N THR A 201 -18.15 12.76 23.85
CA THR A 201 -17.94 14.17 23.51
C THR A 201 -16.69 14.50 22.67
N GLN A 202 -15.88 13.52 22.24
CA GLN A 202 -14.54 13.80 21.66
C GLN A 202 -14.35 13.48 20.17
N PHE A 203 -15.33 12.89 19.48
CA PHE A 203 -15.22 12.63 18.05
C PHE A 203 -16.42 13.22 17.30
N GLU A 204 -16.17 13.68 16.09
CA GLU A 204 -17.20 14.19 15.20
C GLU A 204 -17.73 13.07 14.30
N MET A 205 -18.97 13.19 13.84
CA MET A 205 -19.50 12.27 12.84
C MET A 205 -19.19 12.82 11.45
N CYS A 206 -18.62 11.98 10.59
CA CYS A 206 -18.61 12.23 9.17
C CYS A 206 -19.53 11.23 8.45
N GLU A 207 -20.20 11.69 7.41
CA GLU A 207 -21.09 10.88 6.57
C GLU A 207 -20.60 10.96 5.12
N MET A 208 -20.60 9.82 4.45
CA MET A 208 -20.08 9.65 3.10
C MET A 208 -21.05 8.79 2.30
N ASP A 209 -21.27 9.22 1.06
CA ASP A 209 -22.02 8.42 0.09
C ASP A 209 -21.17 7.21 -0.31
N MET A 210 -21.78 6.03 -0.26
CA MET A 210 -21.19 4.78 -0.70
C MET A 210 -21.79 4.42 -2.05
N PRO A 211 -21.09 4.70 -3.17
CA PRO A 211 -21.51 4.15 -4.45
C PRO A 211 -21.54 2.63 -4.31
N LEU A 212 -22.53 1.96 -4.90
CA LEU A 212 -22.63 0.49 -4.87
C LEU A 212 -21.33 -0.21 -5.34
N ASN A 213 -20.52 0.47 -6.17
CA ASN A 213 -19.24 -0.01 -6.69
C ASN A 213 -18.05 0.86 -6.30
N GLY A 214 -18.18 1.66 -5.23
CA GLY A 214 -17.14 2.58 -4.76
C GLY A 214 -16.25 2.01 -3.66
N ASN A 215 -15.03 2.56 -3.53
CA ASN A 215 -14.06 2.20 -2.49
C ASN A 215 -14.17 3.10 -1.24
N ASN A 216 -15.31 3.73 -1.07
CA ASN A 216 -15.58 4.63 0.03
C ASN A 216 -15.75 3.81 1.32
N SER A 217 -14.91 4.07 2.33
CA SER A 217 -14.93 3.37 3.61
C SER A 217 -14.66 4.28 4.81
N CYS A 218 -15.10 3.86 5.99
CA CYS A 218 -14.51 4.36 7.23
C CYS A 218 -13.08 3.83 7.35
N PHE A 219 -12.18 4.62 7.90
CA PHE A 219 -10.81 4.20 8.15
C PHE A 219 -10.35 4.47 9.59
N LEU A 220 -9.31 3.73 9.98
CA LEU A 220 -8.48 3.91 11.15
C LEU A 220 -7.01 3.87 10.69
N TYR A 221 -6.31 4.97 10.88
CA TYR A 221 -4.88 5.11 10.64
C TYR A 221 -4.15 5.15 11.98
N ARG A 222 -3.09 4.34 12.13
CA ARG A 222 -2.24 4.30 13.34
C ARG A 222 -0.78 4.45 12.97
N ASN A 223 -0.13 5.48 13.46
CA ASN A 223 1.27 5.74 13.21
C ASN A 223 1.98 6.27 14.46
N VAL A 224 2.62 5.38 15.23
CA VAL A 224 3.37 5.70 16.46
C VAL A 224 2.49 6.44 17.47
N ASP A 225 2.58 7.77 17.50
CA ASP A 225 1.84 8.66 18.39
C ASP A 225 0.66 9.36 17.69
N HIS A 226 0.41 9.07 16.42
CA HIS A 226 -0.64 9.69 15.63
C HIS A 226 -1.70 8.66 15.23
N VAL A 227 -2.94 8.87 15.68
CA VAL A 227 -4.10 8.07 15.27
C VAL A 227 -5.14 8.99 14.64
N VAL A 228 -5.65 8.58 13.49
CA VAL A 228 -6.73 9.27 12.78
C VAL A 228 -7.82 8.27 12.46
N ARG A 229 -9.07 8.64 12.74
CA ARG A 229 -10.25 7.92 12.29
C ARG A 229 -11.03 8.84 11.37
N GLY A 230 -11.66 8.35 10.31
CA GLY A 230 -12.48 9.21 9.46
C GLY A 230 -13.08 8.54 8.24
N CYS A 231 -13.68 9.38 7.40
CA CYS A 231 -14.25 9.02 6.09
C CYS A 231 -13.18 9.12 5.00
N SER A 232 -13.03 8.08 4.17
CA SER A 232 -11.95 7.97 3.18
C SER A 232 -12.00 9.03 2.07
N ASP A 233 -13.17 9.59 1.79
CA ASP A 233 -13.39 10.59 0.74
C ASP A 233 -12.81 11.97 1.11
N ARG A 234 -12.75 12.31 2.41
CA ARG A 234 -12.40 13.65 2.89
C ARG A 234 -11.20 13.71 3.83
N HIS A 235 -11.00 12.70 4.66
CA HIS A 235 -10.04 12.77 5.77
C HIS A 235 -8.70 12.06 5.50
N ILE A 236 -8.49 11.55 4.29
CA ILE A 236 -7.20 10.96 3.87
C ILE A 236 -6.19 12.07 3.53
N THR A 237 -5.31 12.37 4.49
CA THR A 237 -4.23 13.36 4.35
C THR A 237 -3.02 12.79 3.59
N ASN A 238 -2.06 13.65 3.21
CA ASN A 238 -0.82 13.22 2.53
C ASN A 238 0.03 12.27 3.40
N GLU A 239 0.06 12.48 4.72
CA GLU A 239 0.75 11.59 5.67
C GLU A 239 0.18 10.16 5.58
N ILE A 240 -1.15 10.05 5.53
CA ILE A 240 -1.87 8.77 5.45
C ILE A 240 -1.64 8.12 4.08
N LYS A 241 -1.67 8.89 2.99
CA LYS A 241 -1.39 8.38 1.63
C LYS A 241 0.01 7.76 1.51
N LEU A 242 1.01 8.36 2.15
CA LEU A 242 2.38 7.82 2.17
C LEU A 242 2.50 6.56 3.03
N ASN A 243 1.54 6.32 3.93
CA ASN A 243 1.57 5.24 4.91
C ASN A 243 0.32 4.34 4.86
N MET A 244 -0.23 4.09 3.67
CA MET A 244 -1.46 3.30 3.49
C MET A 244 -1.42 1.89 4.12
N LYS A 245 -0.22 1.30 4.28
CA LYS A 245 -0.02 0.03 5.00
C LYS A 245 -0.42 0.08 6.49
N ARG A 246 -0.54 1.27 7.05
CA ARG A 246 -0.95 1.54 8.44
C ARG A 246 -2.44 1.91 8.56
N VAL A 247 -3.21 1.75 7.48
CA VAL A 247 -4.64 2.07 7.42
C VAL A 247 -5.46 0.79 7.44
N THR A 248 -6.44 0.74 8.34
CA THR A 248 -7.48 -0.30 8.38
C THR A 248 -8.80 0.31 7.92
N ASN A 249 -9.45 -0.30 6.93
CA ASN A 249 -10.72 0.15 6.38
C ASN A 249 -11.88 -0.76 6.81
N CYS A 250 -13.09 -0.21 6.88
CA CYS A 250 -14.30 -0.97 7.13
C CYS A 250 -15.53 -0.32 6.48
N THR A 251 -16.48 -1.17 6.08
CA THR A 251 -17.73 -0.78 5.38
C THR A 251 -18.96 -1.54 5.89
N ASN A 252 -18.79 -2.40 6.90
CA ASN A 252 -19.81 -3.37 7.32
C ASN A 252 -20.99 -2.76 8.09
N LYS A 253 -20.81 -1.60 8.72
CA LYS A 253 -21.85 -0.85 9.43
C LYS A 253 -21.40 0.57 9.75
N ASP A 254 -22.36 1.43 10.08
CA ASP A 254 -22.09 2.74 10.68
C ASP A 254 -21.17 2.61 11.90
N PHE A 255 -20.23 3.55 12.00
CA PHE A 255 -19.23 3.65 13.04
C PHE A 255 -18.37 2.38 13.18
N CYS A 256 -18.17 1.60 12.13
CA CYS A 256 -17.32 0.41 12.19
C CYS A 256 -15.87 0.71 12.61
N ASN A 257 -15.43 1.95 12.44
CA ASN A 257 -14.11 2.42 12.83
C ASN A 257 -14.04 2.94 14.27
N THR A 258 -14.96 2.58 15.18
CA THR A 258 -14.92 2.96 16.61
C THR A 258 -14.26 1.93 17.53
N GLY A 259 -13.91 0.76 16.99
CA GLY A 259 -13.38 -0.36 17.78
C GLY A 259 -12.11 -0.03 18.56
N ASN A 260 -11.86 -0.87 19.58
CA ASN A 260 -10.70 -0.82 20.45
C ASN A 260 -9.39 -0.86 19.68
N LEU A 261 -8.47 0.03 20.05
CA LEU A 261 -7.06 -0.17 19.75
C LEU A 261 -6.48 -1.19 20.73
N PRO A 262 -5.59 -2.08 20.28
CA PRO A 262 -4.87 -2.96 21.19
C PRO A 262 -4.10 -2.12 22.21
N LEU A 263 -4.22 -2.48 23.48
CA LEU A 263 -3.46 -1.82 24.54
C LEU A 263 -1.98 -2.15 24.38
N GLN A 264 -1.16 -1.12 24.22
CA GLN A 264 0.28 -1.26 24.09
C GLN A 264 0.89 -1.66 25.45
N GLN A 265 1.79 -2.64 25.45
CA GLN A 265 2.60 -3.01 26.62
C GLN A 265 4.03 -2.54 26.42
N CYS A 266 4.47 -1.54 27.19
CA CYS A 266 5.81 -0.99 27.06
C CYS A 266 6.68 -1.36 28.26
N LEU A 267 8.00 -1.36 28.07
CA LEU A 267 8.93 -1.34 29.19
C LEU A 267 8.83 0.02 29.88
N GLN A 268 8.70 0.01 31.21
CA GLN A 268 8.68 1.22 32.03
C GLN A 268 9.80 1.15 33.07
N CYS A 269 10.81 1.99 32.91
CA CYS A 269 11.98 1.98 33.81
C CYS A 269 12.77 3.28 33.69
N ASN A 270 13.60 3.55 34.71
CA ASN A 270 14.58 4.63 34.70
C ASN A 270 15.87 4.15 35.38
N SER A 271 16.99 4.15 34.66
CA SER A 271 18.28 3.71 35.22
C SER A 271 18.85 4.69 36.26
N GLU A 272 18.44 5.96 36.25
CA GLU A 272 18.85 6.93 37.27
C GLU A 272 18.25 6.62 38.65
N LEU A 273 17.11 5.92 38.68
CA LEU A 273 16.42 5.50 39.91
C LEU A 273 16.84 4.11 40.40
N GLY A 274 17.99 3.59 39.93
CA GLY A 274 18.55 2.30 40.37
C GLY A 274 18.10 1.07 39.56
N ASN A 275 17.41 1.27 38.42
CA ASN A 275 17.09 0.17 37.49
C ASN A 275 18.13 0.08 36.36
N ASP A 276 19.33 -0.39 36.68
CA ASP A 276 20.45 -0.50 35.71
C ASP A 276 20.09 -1.34 34.48
N ASN A 277 19.21 -2.33 34.66
CA ASN A 277 18.70 -3.17 33.57
C ASN A 277 17.95 -2.37 32.51
N CYS A 278 17.37 -1.21 32.85
CA CYS A 278 16.76 -0.30 31.89
C CYS A 278 17.72 0.11 30.75
N ARG A 279 19.01 0.20 31.10
CA ARG A 279 20.09 0.52 30.17
C ARG A 279 20.76 -0.72 29.59
N TYR A 280 21.18 -1.67 30.43
CA TYR A 280 22.09 -2.75 30.02
C TYR A 280 21.40 -4.02 29.56
N LEU A 281 20.26 -4.37 30.16
CA LEU A 281 19.53 -5.60 29.87
C LEU A 281 18.03 -5.34 29.82
N PRO A 282 17.54 -4.55 28.85
CA PRO A 282 16.14 -4.13 28.78
C PRO A 282 15.17 -5.31 28.68
N THR A 283 15.60 -6.45 28.14
CA THR A 283 14.80 -7.69 28.08
C THR A 283 14.46 -8.29 29.45
N SER A 284 15.15 -7.88 30.52
CA SER A 284 14.85 -8.28 31.90
C SER A 284 13.91 -7.31 32.62
N VAL A 285 13.57 -6.18 32.00
CA VAL A 285 12.64 -5.20 32.57
C VAL A 285 11.21 -5.70 32.38
N SER A 286 10.39 -5.58 33.42
CA SER A 286 8.96 -5.93 33.32
C SER A 286 8.22 -4.96 32.40
N LYS A 287 7.40 -5.51 31.51
CA LYS A 287 6.47 -4.74 30.69
C LYS A 287 5.19 -4.43 31.48
N SER A 288 4.61 -3.28 31.22
CA SER A 288 3.33 -2.88 31.80
C SER A 288 2.42 -2.30 30.73
N VAL A 289 1.13 -2.61 30.87
CA VAL A 289 0.08 -2.04 30.03
C VAL A 289 0.08 -0.53 30.21
N CYS A 290 0.11 0.21 29.10
CA CYS A 290 0.07 1.65 29.19
C CYS A 290 -1.27 2.13 29.78
N GLY A 291 -1.19 2.81 30.94
CA GLY A 291 -2.36 3.14 31.75
C GLY A 291 -3.28 4.22 31.17
N ALA A 292 -2.80 4.99 30.19
CA ALA A 292 -3.60 5.98 29.48
C ALA A 292 -4.06 5.39 28.14
N ALA A 293 -5.35 5.52 27.84
CA ALA A 293 -5.88 5.10 26.54
C ALA A 293 -5.41 6.01 25.37
N GLU A 294 -4.56 7.00 25.65
CA GLU A 294 -3.81 7.78 24.63
C GLU A 294 -2.38 7.32 24.40
N ALA A 295 -1.91 6.35 25.17
CA ALA A 295 -0.60 5.76 25.03
C ALA A 295 -0.65 4.60 24.02
N SER A 296 -0.64 4.95 22.73
CA SER A 296 -0.60 4.00 21.61
C SER A 296 0.81 3.57 21.21
N SER A 297 1.84 4.16 21.80
CA SER A 297 3.26 3.94 21.50
C SER A 297 4.08 3.76 22.77
N CYS A 298 5.27 3.22 22.60
CA CYS A 298 6.32 3.18 23.58
C CYS A 298 7.43 4.16 23.22
N TYR A 299 8.18 4.65 24.21
CA TYR A 299 9.38 5.43 23.99
C TYR A 299 10.58 4.87 24.74
N ALA A 300 11.77 5.21 24.24
CA ALA A 300 13.03 5.12 24.96
C ALA A 300 13.83 6.40 24.76
N GLN A 301 14.43 6.89 25.84
CA GLN A 301 15.27 8.08 25.87
C GLN A 301 16.59 7.77 26.57
N GLU A 302 17.67 8.24 25.97
CA GLU A 302 19.00 8.31 26.57
C GLU A 302 19.38 9.77 26.78
N PHE A 303 19.87 10.08 27.97
CA PHE A 303 20.24 11.43 28.37
C PHE A 303 21.76 11.65 28.25
N VAL A 304 22.19 12.91 28.39
CA VAL A 304 23.59 13.33 28.25
C VAL A 304 24.53 12.62 29.25
N ASN A 305 24.07 12.36 30.48
CA ASN A 305 24.78 11.56 31.50
C ASN A 305 24.63 10.04 31.30
N TRP A 306 24.06 9.60 30.18
CA TRP A 306 23.88 8.22 29.75
C TRP A 306 22.89 7.40 30.58
N HIS A 307 22.05 8.02 31.41
CA HIS A 307 20.90 7.29 31.95
C HIS A 307 19.88 7.02 30.83
N VAL A 308 19.11 5.94 30.99
CA VAL A 308 18.07 5.53 30.05
C VAL A 308 16.73 5.49 30.78
N GLN A 309 15.74 6.12 30.18
CA GLN A 309 14.35 6.04 30.60
C GLN A 309 13.51 5.43 29.47
N ARG A 310 12.59 4.54 29.84
CA ARG A 310 11.65 3.90 28.92
C ARG A 310 10.24 4.05 29.48
N GLY A 311 9.27 4.23 28.61
CA GLY A 311 7.89 4.38 29.04
C GLY A 311 6.87 4.30 27.91
N CYS A 312 5.66 4.72 28.26
CA CYS A 312 4.48 4.76 27.39
C CYS A 312 4.25 6.17 26.82
N ALA A 313 3.57 6.22 25.68
CA ALA A 313 3.21 7.43 24.95
C ALA A 313 4.42 8.24 24.43
N ARG A 314 4.19 9.51 24.13
CA ARG A 314 5.22 10.44 23.66
C ARG A 314 6.25 10.70 24.75
N ALA A 315 7.51 10.68 24.36
CA ALA A 315 8.62 10.87 25.27
C ALA A 315 8.57 12.28 25.93
N PRO A 316 8.83 12.40 27.25
CA PRO A 316 8.93 13.70 27.92
C PRO A 316 9.92 14.62 27.22
N GLN A 317 9.53 15.87 26.97
CA GLN A 317 10.44 16.85 26.40
C GLN A 317 11.37 17.37 27.49
N ARG A 318 12.65 17.05 27.39
CA ARG A 318 13.70 17.55 28.27
C ARG A 318 14.90 18.03 27.47
N ASN A 319 15.61 19.02 28.00
CA ASN A 319 16.76 19.65 27.31
C ASN A 319 18.04 18.80 27.37
N ASP A 320 18.08 17.79 28.24
CA ASP A 320 19.23 16.90 28.47
C ASP A 320 19.11 15.55 27.77
N VAL A 321 18.20 15.42 26.80
CA VAL A 321 18.05 14.22 25.97
C VAL A 321 19.15 14.20 24.90
N ASN A 322 19.92 13.12 24.86
CA ASN A 322 20.92 12.87 23.83
C ASN A 322 20.31 12.14 22.62
N ARG A 323 19.65 11.00 22.86
CA ARG A 323 19.03 10.17 21.82
C ARG A 323 17.66 9.69 22.27
N GLN A 324 16.74 9.54 21.34
CA GLN A 324 15.40 9.03 21.64
C GLN A 324 14.79 8.31 20.45
N TYR A 325 13.85 7.42 20.73
CA TYR A 325 12.98 6.85 19.71
C TYR A 325 11.62 6.47 20.29
N GLU A 326 10.64 6.37 19.41
CA GLU A 326 9.29 5.92 19.70
C GLU A 326 8.92 4.77 18.74
N CYS A 327 8.04 3.87 19.19
CA CYS A 327 7.64 2.68 18.44
C CYS A 327 6.24 2.19 18.82
N ASP A 328 5.59 1.46 17.91
CA ASP A 328 4.23 0.93 18.06
C ASP A 328 3.99 -0.41 17.33
N ASP A 329 5.07 -1.05 16.86
CA ASP A 329 5.06 -2.21 15.96
C ASP A 329 4.77 -3.55 16.67
N ARG A 330 5.13 -3.66 17.95
CA ARG A 330 4.90 -4.82 18.83
C ARG A 330 4.99 -4.38 20.28
N ASP A 331 4.68 -5.27 21.22
CA ASP A 331 4.66 -4.97 22.66
C ASP A 331 5.93 -4.26 23.16
N ASP A 332 6.92 -4.93 23.68
CA ASP A 332 8.19 -4.37 24.18
C ASP A 332 9.10 -3.72 23.10
N CYS A 333 8.56 -3.06 22.09
CA CYS A 333 9.32 -2.43 21.00
C CYS A 333 10.37 -1.42 21.52
N ASN A 334 10.10 -0.80 22.67
CA ASN A 334 11.04 0.07 23.35
C ASN A 334 12.09 -0.69 24.17
N ALA A 335 12.34 -1.98 23.91
CA ALA A 335 13.48 -2.73 24.44
C ALA A 335 14.77 -2.51 23.64
N THR A 336 14.69 -1.95 22.43
CA THR A 336 15.86 -1.78 21.56
C THR A 336 16.94 -0.93 22.26
N PRO A 337 18.17 -1.44 22.39
CA PRO A 337 19.24 -0.75 23.11
C PRO A 337 19.85 0.39 22.28
N PHE A 338 20.38 1.38 22.98
CA PHE A 338 21.19 2.45 22.40
C PHE A 338 22.62 1.97 22.15
N ILE A 339 22.85 1.38 20.98
CA ILE A 339 24.13 0.75 20.64
C ILE A 339 25.23 1.80 20.46
N ARG A 340 26.42 1.44 20.92
CA ARG A 340 27.68 2.13 20.65
C ARG A 340 28.69 1.12 20.14
N CYS A 341 29.41 1.47 19.09
CA CYS A 341 30.44 0.63 18.50
C CYS A 341 31.79 1.34 18.55
N TYR A 342 32.87 0.57 18.49
CA TYR A 342 34.17 1.17 18.25
C TYR A 342 34.30 1.52 16.77
N LYS A 343 34.85 2.71 16.50
CA LYS A 343 35.07 3.24 15.16
C LYS A 343 36.53 3.54 14.92
N CYS A 344 37.04 3.02 13.81
CA CYS A 344 38.38 3.26 13.33
C CYS A 344 38.53 2.81 11.87
N SER A 345 39.59 3.27 11.22
CA SER A 345 40.06 2.76 9.93
C SER A 345 41.57 2.57 9.99
N THR A 346 42.10 1.53 9.36
CA THR A 346 43.56 1.33 9.27
C THR A 346 44.27 2.39 8.43
N GLU A 347 43.54 3.17 7.64
CA GLU A 347 44.09 4.35 6.93
C GLU A 347 44.49 5.45 7.91
N SER A 348 43.63 5.73 8.91
CA SER A 348 43.86 6.79 9.90
C SER A 348 44.59 6.29 11.14
N ASN A 349 44.37 5.03 11.52
CA ASN A 349 45.00 4.41 12.68
C ASN A 349 45.33 2.94 12.38
N LYS A 350 46.62 2.66 12.18
CA LYS A 350 47.14 1.31 11.89
C LYS A 350 46.74 0.27 12.94
N ASP A 351 46.45 0.66 14.18
CA ASP A 351 46.07 -0.23 15.26
C ASP A 351 44.60 -0.68 15.21
N CYS A 352 43.81 -0.15 14.26
CA CYS A 352 42.39 -0.49 14.10
C CYS A 352 42.14 -2.00 13.89
N GLY A 353 43.02 -2.66 13.11
CA GLY A 353 42.95 -4.11 12.89
C GLY A 353 43.44 -4.92 14.11
N THR A 354 44.33 -4.36 14.92
CA THR A 354 45.09 -5.12 15.92
C THR A 354 44.54 -5.01 17.34
N TRP A 355 43.74 -3.96 17.63
CA TRP A 355 43.12 -3.73 18.94
C TRP A 355 44.16 -3.72 20.09
N GLN A 356 45.19 -2.88 19.98
CA GLN A 356 46.34 -2.97 20.90
C GLN A 356 46.12 -2.34 22.29
N LYS A 357 45.20 -1.37 22.46
CA LYS A 357 44.95 -0.71 23.75
C LYS A 357 43.49 -0.26 23.94
N PRO A 358 42.83 -0.59 25.07
CA PRO A 358 41.57 0.03 25.45
C PRO A 358 41.73 1.56 25.58
N GLY A 359 40.84 2.34 24.94
CA GLY A 359 40.77 3.80 25.12
C GLY A 359 41.28 4.68 23.96
N PHE A 360 41.87 4.11 22.90
CA PHE A 360 42.37 4.90 21.75
C PHE A 360 41.45 4.91 20.53
N LEU A 361 40.44 4.04 20.49
CA LEU A 361 39.50 3.97 19.38
C LEU A 361 38.30 4.86 19.66
N GLN A 362 37.88 5.61 18.64
CA GLN A 362 36.72 6.47 18.75
C GLN A 362 35.48 5.62 19.03
N ILE A 363 34.55 6.18 19.80
CA ILE A 363 33.25 5.56 20.06
C ILE A 363 32.25 6.20 19.11
N GLU A 364 31.58 5.38 18.32
CA GLU A 364 30.47 5.79 17.46
C GLU A 364 29.15 5.46 18.14
N GLU A 365 28.28 6.47 18.24
CA GLU A 365 26.89 6.30 18.65
C GLU A 365 26.06 5.94 17.41
N CYS A 366 25.57 4.71 17.35
CA CYS A 366 24.84 4.24 16.17
C CYS A 366 23.54 5.02 15.99
N GLN A 367 23.33 5.52 14.77
CA GLN A 367 22.13 6.27 14.39
C GLN A 367 20.93 5.33 14.26
N GLN A 368 21.14 4.16 13.67
CA GLN A 368 20.11 3.13 13.58
C GLN A 368 19.98 2.39 14.92
N GLN A 369 18.73 2.28 15.39
CA GLN A 369 18.40 1.63 16.65
C GLN A 369 18.70 0.14 16.56
N GLY A 370 19.38 -0.40 17.57
CA GLY A 370 19.75 -1.83 17.57
C GLY A 370 20.72 -2.23 16.44
N ALA A 371 21.39 -1.28 15.79
CA ALA A 371 22.39 -1.58 14.77
C ALA A 371 23.46 -2.54 15.30
N ASN A 372 23.93 -3.45 14.43
CA ASN A 372 25.05 -4.30 14.77
C ASN A 372 26.36 -3.49 14.76
N CYS A 373 27.33 -3.91 15.55
CA CYS A 373 28.70 -3.45 15.38
C CYS A 373 29.42 -4.34 14.38
N LEU A 374 30.20 -3.72 13.49
CA LEU A 374 30.93 -4.41 12.45
C LEU A 374 32.44 -4.22 12.58
N ILE A 375 33.16 -5.19 12.03
CA ILE A 375 34.57 -5.11 11.64
C ILE A 375 34.63 -5.66 10.21
N ALA A 376 35.07 -4.85 9.26
CA ALA A 376 35.11 -5.23 7.85
C ALA A 376 36.50 -4.97 7.26
N LYS A 377 36.99 -5.90 6.43
CA LYS A 377 38.17 -5.73 5.60
C LYS A 377 37.74 -5.55 4.15
N PHE A 378 38.24 -4.49 3.52
CA PHE A 378 37.94 -4.15 2.13
C PHE A 378 39.00 -4.69 1.16
N LYS A 379 38.65 -4.72 -0.14
CA LYS A 379 39.53 -5.18 -1.24
C LYS A 379 40.83 -4.40 -1.35
N ASN A 380 40.85 -3.14 -0.92
CA ASN A 380 42.05 -2.30 -0.85
C ASN A 380 42.94 -2.60 0.38
N GLY A 381 42.60 -3.62 1.19
CA GLY A 381 43.36 -4.02 2.38
C GLY A 381 43.00 -3.24 3.65
N VAL A 382 42.17 -2.21 3.56
CA VAL A 382 41.74 -1.39 4.71
C VAL A 382 40.81 -2.19 5.61
N THR A 383 41.04 -2.12 6.92
CA THR A 383 40.12 -2.64 7.93
C THR A 383 39.42 -1.48 8.63
N GLU A 384 38.11 -1.55 8.71
CA GLU A 384 37.27 -0.56 9.39
C GLU A 384 36.39 -1.19 10.45
N ARG A 385 36.06 -0.39 11.47
CA ARG A 385 35.10 -0.71 12.51
C ARG A 385 34.06 0.39 12.59
N GLY A 386 32.84 0.03 12.94
CA GLY A 386 31.76 1.01 13.12
C GLY A 386 30.40 0.35 13.28
N CYS A 387 29.37 1.18 13.30
CA CYS A 387 27.97 0.76 13.28
C CYS A 387 27.54 0.35 11.87
N GLU A 388 26.82 -0.76 11.77
CA GLU A 388 26.16 -1.17 10.54
C GLU A 388 25.21 -0.09 10.02
N ASN A 389 25.28 0.19 8.72
CA ASN A 389 24.38 1.10 8.02
C ASN A 389 24.38 0.80 6.49
N GLU A 390 23.60 1.57 5.72
CA GLU A 390 23.48 1.39 4.26
C GLU A 390 24.81 1.50 3.51
N HIS A 391 25.76 2.29 4.02
CA HIS A 391 27.08 2.52 3.42
C HIS A 391 28.20 1.69 4.04
N PHE A 392 27.94 1.02 5.16
CA PHE A 392 28.89 0.17 5.86
C PHE A 392 28.19 -1.08 6.38
N ASN A 393 28.21 -2.14 5.58
CA ASN A 393 27.62 -3.44 5.92
C ASN A 393 28.42 -4.59 5.28
N CYS A 394 28.22 -5.81 5.79
CA CYS A 394 28.95 -7.00 5.33
C CYS A 394 28.56 -7.47 3.92
N SER A 395 27.48 -6.95 3.33
CA SER A 395 27.00 -7.34 1.99
C SER A 395 27.59 -6.51 0.86
N LEU A 396 28.41 -5.50 1.18
CA LEU A 396 29.07 -4.66 0.18
C LEU A 396 30.05 -5.48 -0.67
N SER A 397 30.00 -5.30 -1.99
CA SER A 397 30.86 -6.01 -2.94
C SER A 397 32.36 -5.67 -2.80
N THR A 398 32.69 -4.59 -2.09
CA THR A 398 34.04 -4.15 -1.78
C THR A 398 34.60 -4.82 -0.53
N VAL A 399 33.78 -5.49 0.27
CA VAL A 399 34.17 -6.18 1.49
C VAL A 399 34.63 -7.60 1.14
N VAL A 400 35.77 -7.98 1.69
CA VAL A 400 36.43 -9.29 1.49
C VAL A 400 36.18 -10.22 2.68
N ASP A 401 36.18 -9.65 3.88
CA ASP A 401 35.96 -10.37 5.13
C ASP A 401 35.21 -9.45 6.09
N CYS A 402 34.18 -9.96 6.76
CA CYS A 402 33.34 -9.16 7.66
C CYS A 402 32.87 -9.95 8.87
N GLN A 403 32.96 -9.33 10.05
CA GLN A 403 32.40 -9.85 11.28
C GLN A 403 31.40 -8.85 11.86
N GLN A 404 30.19 -9.34 12.14
CA GLN A 404 29.14 -8.61 12.83
C GLN A 404 28.91 -9.15 14.24
N CYS A 405 28.48 -8.30 15.16
CA CYS A 405 28.07 -8.69 16.50
C CYS A 405 26.98 -7.78 17.05
N GLN A 406 26.20 -8.31 17.99
CA GLN A 406 25.12 -7.61 18.67
C GLN A 406 25.57 -7.08 20.05
N GLY A 407 25.09 -5.89 20.39
CA GLY A 407 25.38 -5.24 21.67
C GLY A 407 26.49 -4.20 21.59
N SER A 408 26.51 -3.30 22.58
CA SER A 408 27.49 -2.22 22.61
C SER A 408 28.91 -2.74 22.81
N PHE A 409 29.86 -2.15 22.08
CA PHE A 409 31.30 -2.43 22.19
C PHE A 409 31.69 -3.90 21.91
N CYS A 410 30.83 -4.64 21.22
CA CYS A 410 31.07 -6.05 20.91
C CYS A 410 32.14 -6.24 19.82
N ASN A 411 32.34 -5.24 18.95
CA ASN A 411 33.34 -5.24 17.88
C ASN A 411 34.75 -4.94 18.41
N ARG A 412 35.09 -5.54 19.56
CA ARG A 412 36.41 -5.54 20.18
C ARG A 412 37.24 -6.72 19.66
N ASN A 413 38.50 -6.80 20.08
CA ASN A 413 39.48 -7.83 19.72
C ASN A 413 40.15 -7.65 18.35
N THR A 414 41.28 -8.33 18.19
CA THR A 414 42.10 -8.39 16.98
C THR A 414 41.33 -9.02 15.81
N TYR A 415 41.53 -8.47 14.60
CA TYR A 415 40.86 -8.89 13.39
C TYR A 415 41.85 -9.06 12.21
N PRO A 416 41.72 -10.14 11.41
CA PRO A 416 40.92 -11.35 11.67
C PRO A 416 41.37 -12.09 12.94
N THR A 417 40.49 -12.92 13.53
CA THR A 417 40.69 -13.56 14.85
C THR A 417 41.76 -14.66 14.88
N ALA A 418 42.24 -15.14 13.72
CA ALA A 418 43.23 -16.21 13.61
C ALA A 418 44.62 -15.73 13.13
N ARG A 419 44.98 -14.46 13.35
CA ARG A 419 46.31 -13.96 13.00
C ARG A 419 47.36 -14.55 13.93
N LEU A 420 48.45 -15.06 13.36
CA LEU A 420 49.66 -15.35 14.12
C LEU A 420 50.08 -14.08 14.89
N LEU A 421 50.55 -14.24 16.13
CA LEU A 421 51.16 -13.17 16.90
C LEU A 421 52.68 -13.37 16.94
N CYS A 422 53.44 -12.37 16.51
CA CYS A 422 54.89 -12.39 16.43
C CYS A 422 55.48 -11.33 17.38
N TYR A 423 56.64 -11.59 17.99
CA TYR A 423 57.46 -10.49 18.52
C TYR A 423 58.02 -9.69 17.34
N GLN A 424 57.87 -8.37 17.37
CA GLN A 424 58.25 -7.48 16.26
C GLN A 424 59.20 -6.40 16.78
N CYS A 425 60.47 -6.46 16.40
CA CYS A 425 61.53 -5.56 16.89
C CYS A 425 62.78 -5.62 15.99
N GLY A 426 63.73 -4.72 16.23
CA GLY A 426 64.98 -4.63 15.46
C GLY A 426 65.07 -3.36 14.60
N SER A 427 64.34 -2.30 14.96
CA SER A 427 64.56 -0.92 14.49
C SER A 427 65.46 -0.16 15.48
N GLU A 428 65.97 1.01 15.10
CA GLU A 428 66.73 1.88 16.02
C GLU A 428 65.92 2.32 17.25
N SER A 429 64.59 2.39 17.10
CA SER A 429 63.64 2.76 18.15
C SER A 429 63.12 1.58 18.98
N ASN A 430 63.37 0.32 18.56
CA ASN A 430 62.79 -0.87 19.20
C ASN A 430 63.81 -2.02 19.22
N ASP A 431 64.66 -2.01 20.25
CA ASP A 431 65.68 -3.03 20.48
C ASP A 431 65.06 -4.33 21.01
N CYS A 432 65.32 -5.44 20.31
CA CYS A 432 64.87 -6.78 20.67
C CYS A 432 65.38 -7.27 22.03
N SER A 433 66.43 -6.67 22.57
CA SER A 433 66.99 -6.99 23.89
C SER A 433 66.02 -6.67 25.04
N LYS A 434 65.02 -5.81 24.81
CA LYS A 434 64.01 -5.39 25.81
C LYS A 434 62.65 -6.07 25.64
N VAL A 435 62.50 -6.94 24.64
CA VAL A 435 61.19 -7.43 24.15
C VAL A 435 60.62 -8.60 24.95
N LEU A 436 61.41 -9.24 25.83
CA LEU A 436 60.91 -10.27 26.76
C LEU A 436 59.83 -9.75 27.74
N ALA A 437 59.70 -8.43 27.90
CA ALA A 437 58.65 -7.78 28.70
C ALA A 437 57.42 -7.34 27.89
N GLN A 438 57.39 -7.54 26.57
CA GLN A 438 56.30 -7.14 25.69
C GLN A 438 55.38 -8.33 25.37
N VAL A 439 54.14 -8.06 24.95
CA VAL A 439 53.20 -9.08 24.43
C VAL A 439 53.44 -9.18 22.92
N PRO A 440 53.46 -10.39 22.31
CA PRO A 440 53.60 -10.54 20.87
C PRO A 440 52.45 -9.82 20.14
N LEU A 441 52.77 -9.21 19.00
CA LEU A 441 51.84 -8.40 18.23
C LEU A 441 51.34 -9.18 17.01
N PRO A 442 50.06 -9.04 16.63
CA PRO A 442 49.52 -9.71 15.44
C PRO A 442 50.32 -9.34 14.19
N CYS A 443 50.71 -10.36 13.44
CA CYS A 443 51.58 -10.23 12.28
C CYS A 443 50.81 -9.49 11.15
N PRO A 444 51.38 -8.47 10.44
CA PRO A 444 50.73 -7.74 9.34
C PRO A 444 50.16 -8.69 8.28
N GLN A 445 49.14 -8.33 7.53
CA GLN A 445 48.79 -9.08 6.32
C GLN A 445 49.56 -8.48 5.14
N SER A 446 50.24 -9.33 4.36
CA SER A 446 50.93 -8.89 3.14
C SER A 446 49.90 -8.59 2.05
N GLU A 447 50.18 -7.60 1.18
CA GLU A 447 49.36 -7.29 -0.01
C GLU A 447 49.31 -8.44 -1.02
N LEU A 448 50.11 -9.49 -0.84
CA LEU A 448 50.32 -10.58 -1.80
C LEU A 448 49.93 -11.98 -1.29
N GLU A 449 49.29 -12.11 -0.12
CA GLU A 449 48.92 -13.45 0.38
C GLU A 449 47.64 -14.01 -0.28
N PRO A 450 47.64 -15.30 -0.69
CA PRO A 450 46.45 -15.98 -1.18
C PRO A 450 45.37 -16.10 -0.09
N VAL A 451 44.12 -16.04 -0.53
CA VAL A 451 42.87 -16.01 0.27
C VAL A 451 42.69 -17.22 1.21
N ASN A 452 43.46 -18.30 1.03
CA ASN A 452 43.36 -19.53 1.82
C ASN A 452 44.41 -19.60 2.94
N GLY A 453 44.22 -18.81 3.99
CA GLY A 453 44.65 -19.14 5.37
C GLY A 453 46.08 -19.64 5.56
N GLY A 454 47.04 -19.16 4.75
CA GLY A 454 48.44 -19.52 4.89
C GLY A 454 48.95 -19.05 6.25
N LYS A 455 49.37 -19.99 7.09
CA LYS A 455 50.03 -19.65 8.36
C LYS A 455 51.25 -18.80 8.04
N SER A 456 51.15 -17.51 8.31
CA SER A 456 52.31 -16.62 8.40
C SER A 456 53.30 -17.21 9.41
N GLU A 457 54.60 -17.01 9.19
CA GLU A 457 55.64 -17.47 10.11
C GLU A 457 56.21 -16.26 10.88
N CYS A 458 56.56 -16.45 12.15
CA CYS A 458 57.47 -15.54 12.83
C CYS A 458 58.89 -15.80 12.33
N PHE A 459 59.70 -14.76 12.21
CA PHE A 459 61.13 -14.89 11.99
C PHE A 459 61.95 -14.23 13.09
N GLU A 460 63.19 -14.68 13.24
CA GLU A 460 64.24 -14.05 14.02
C GLU A 460 65.59 -14.21 13.30
N TYR A 461 66.40 -13.15 13.22
CA TYR A 461 67.79 -13.25 12.79
C TYR A 461 68.67 -12.20 13.46
N PHE A 462 69.98 -12.40 13.41
CA PHE A 462 70.96 -11.41 13.82
C PHE A 462 71.47 -10.60 12.63
N ASN A 463 71.27 -9.28 12.65
CA ASN A 463 71.73 -8.39 11.61
C ASN A 463 73.19 -7.99 11.90
N ASN A 464 74.15 -8.67 11.27
CA ASN A 464 75.59 -8.44 11.48
C ASN A 464 76.02 -6.97 11.23
N PRO A 465 75.64 -6.31 10.11
CA PRO A 465 75.97 -4.89 9.90
C PRO A 465 75.50 -3.94 11.01
N LEU A 466 74.37 -4.25 11.66
CA LEU A 466 73.78 -3.42 12.71
C LEU A 466 74.01 -3.97 14.12
N ASN A 467 74.73 -5.08 14.24
CA ASN A 467 75.01 -5.81 15.49
C ASN A 467 73.78 -5.96 16.42
N ARG A 468 72.62 -6.33 15.86
CA ARG A 468 71.36 -6.45 16.63
C ARG A 468 70.49 -7.60 16.17
N ALA A 469 69.69 -8.14 17.08
CA ALA A 469 68.62 -9.09 16.74
C ALA A 469 67.46 -8.34 16.08
N VAL A 470 66.82 -9.00 15.12
CA VAL A 470 65.62 -8.55 14.41
C VAL A 470 64.59 -9.67 14.49
N ARG A 471 63.37 -9.33 14.89
CA ARG A 471 62.24 -10.25 14.98
C ARG A 471 61.06 -9.67 14.25
N GLY A 472 60.31 -10.51 13.56
CA GLY A 472 59.17 -10.03 12.82
C GLY A 472 58.33 -11.14 12.23
N CYS A 473 57.58 -10.76 11.22
CA CYS A 473 56.57 -11.57 10.58
C CYS A 473 56.97 -11.81 9.12
N ALA A 474 56.77 -13.01 8.60
CA ALA A 474 57.02 -13.33 7.19
C ALA A 474 56.24 -12.42 6.22
N SER A 475 55.11 -11.88 6.66
CA SER A 475 54.33 -10.90 5.92
C SER A 475 55.03 -9.57 5.66
N ASN A 476 56.06 -9.23 6.44
CA ASN A 476 57.02 -8.19 6.10
C ASN A 476 58.06 -8.77 5.12
N SER A 477 57.71 -8.77 3.83
CA SER A 477 58.51 -9.41 2.78
C SER A 477 59.97 -8.92 2.76
N THR A 478 60.21 -7.63 2.94
CA THR A 478 61.58 -7.06 2.94
C THR A 478 62.46 -7.64 4.04
N GLU A 479 61.98 -7.65 5.28
CA GLU A 479 62.77 -8.18 6.40
C GLU A 479 62.80 -9.71 6.39
N TYR A 480 61.73 -10.35 5.93
CA TYR A 480 61.69 -11.79 5.71
C TYR A 480 62.74 -12.24 4.68
N TYR A 481 62.83 -11.57 3.53
CA TYR A 481 63.86 -11.85 2.53
C TYR A 481 65.27 -11.62 3.09
N ARG A 482 65.48 -10.59 3.90
CA ARG A 482 66.77 -10.38 4.58
C ARG A 482 67.11 -11.52 5.54
N CYS A 483 66.14 -12.02 6.30
CA CYS A 483 66.29 -13.22 7.11
C CYS A 483 66.72 -14.41 6.22
N MET A 484 66.01 -14.66 5.13
CA MET A 484 66.31 -15.78 4.20
C MET A 484 67.65 -15.66 3.48
N LEU A 485 68.16 -14.45 3.24
CA LEU A 485 69.48 -14.21 2.64
C LEU A 485 70.64 -14.39 3.65
N GLN A 486 70.37 -14.31 4.96
CA GLN A 486 71.33 -14.57 6.04
C GLN A 486 71.46 -16.08 6.37
N SER A 487 70.95 -16.95 5.49
CA SER A 487 70.66 -18.38 5.72
C SER A 487 71.86 -19.32 5.90
N LYS A 488 73.11 -18.85 5.90
CA LYS A 488 74.26 -19.73 6.23
C LYS A 488 74.43 -20.01 7.72
N SER A 489 73.67 -19.39 8.63
CA SER A 489 73.44 -19.86 10.03
C SER A 489 72.57 -18.95 10.92
N GLY A 490 72.03 -17.83 10.45
CA GLY A 490 71.46 -16.79 11.34
C GLY A 490 69.94 -16.67 11.44
N CYS A 491 69.15 -17.20 10.50
CA CYS A 491 67.69 -16.98 10.44
C CYS A 491 66.89 -18.19 10.98
N ARG A 492 65.94 -17.92 11.87
CA ARG A 492 65.03 -18.90 12.49
C ARG A 492 63.59 -18.54 12.16
N LEU A 493 62.82 -19.55 11.75
CA LEU A 493 61.40 -19.43 11.44
C LEU A 493 60.58 -20.31 12.38
N CYS A 494 59.38 -19.88 12.73
CA CYS A 494 58.46 -20.66 13.55
C CYS A 494 57.00 -20.23 13.33
N SER A 495 56.03 -21.11 13.62
CA SER A 495 54.64 -20.94 13.14
C SER A 495 53.58 -20.93 14.26
N THR A 496 53.97 -20.71 15.51
CA THR A 496 53.04 -20.59 16.66
C THR A 496 53.13 -19.21 17.30
N ASP A 497 52.09 -18.78 18.00
CA ASP A 497 52.06 -17.44 18.62
C ASP A 497 53.26 -17.23 19.57
N GLY A 498 53.95 -16.10 19.39
CA GLY A 498 55.09 -15.68 20.19
C GLY A 498 56.31 -16.60 20.09
N CYS A 499 56.39 -17.48 19.10
CA CYS A 499 57.44 -18.51 19.02
C CYS A 499 58.85 -17.94 18.82
N ASN A 500 58.96 -16.71 18.29
CA ASN A 500 60.23 -15.99 18.15
C ASN A 500 60.64 -15.25 19.44
N ASN A 501 60.39 -15.84 20.61
CA ASN A 501 60.71 -15.24 21.90
C ASN A 501 62.13 -15.54 22.41
N GLN A 502 62.83 -16.53 21.85
CA GLN A 502 64.09 -17.04 22.42
C GLN A 502 65.30 -16.16 22.09
N MET A 503 66.21 -15.93 23.05
CA MET A 503 67.47 -15.22 22.78
C MET A 503 68.35 -16.05 21.83
N SER A 504 68.60 -15.57 20.61
CA SER A 504 69.67 -16.08 19.77
C SER A 504 71.02 -15.91 20.48
N ARG A 505 71.62 -17.02 20.91
CA ARG A 505 73.00 -17.06 21.40
C ARG A 505 73.93 -16.60 20.27
N LEU A 506 74.82 -15.67 20.59
CA LEU A 506 76.00 -15.36 19.80
C LEU A 506 76.68 -16.69 19.43
N ALA A 507 76.90 -16.91 18.14
CA ALA A 507 77.84 -17.93 17.70
C ALA A 507 79.22 -17.44 18.13
N SER A 508 79.74 -18.00 19.21
CA SER A 508 81.15 -17.98 19.52
C SER A 508 81.84 -18.84 18.46
N ASP A 509 82.63 -18.20 17.60
CA ASP A 509 83.92 -18.70 17.10
C ASP A 509 84.74 -17.50 16.58
#